data_AF-A0A945QJD0-F1
#
_entry.id   AF-A0A945QJD0-F1
#
_cell.length_a   1.000
_cell.length_b   1.000
_cell.length_c   1.000
_cell.angle_alpha   90.00
_cell.angle_beta   90.00
_cell.angle_gamma   90.00
#
_symmetry.space_group_name_H-M   'P 1'
#
loop_
_entity.id
_entity.type
_entity.pdbx_description
1 polymer ?
#
loop_
_entity_poly.entity_id
_entity_poly.type
_entity_poly.pdbx_seq_one_letter_code
_entity_poly.pdbx_strand_id
1 'polypeptide(L)' 'MTTALRTILAFFFAAALLVACGDPDKAEIVEKSRGVETSAALRDKLGDPDDIDKLGPIEKWTYKASDG' A
#
# COMPACT_ATOMS: atom_id res chain seq x y z
N MET A 1 17.17 29.97 16.75
CA MET A 1 16.02 29.84 15.83
C MET A 1 16.11 28.61 14.91
N THR A 2 17.24 27.89 14.84
CA THR A 2 17.43 26.71 13.96
C THR A 2 17.01 25.38 14.62
N THR A 3 17.08 25.27 15.95
CA THR A 3 16.72 24.03 16.66
C THR A 3 15.21 23.80 16.70
N ALA A 4 14.43 24.83 17.03
CA ALA A 4 12.96 24.75 17.08
C ALA A 4 12.35 24.41 15.70
N LEU A 5 12.88 25.01 14.63
CA LEU A 5 12.44 24.72 13.26
C LEU A 5 12.77 23.28 12.84
N ARG A 6 13.93 22.76 13.24
CA ARG A 6 14.31 21.35 13.01
C ARG A 6 13.41 20.37 13.74
N THR A 7 13.06 20.66 15.00
CA THR A 7 12.16 19.81 15.78
C THR A 7 10.75 19.79 15.19
N ILE A 8 10.23 20.95 14.74
CA ILE A 8 8.92 21.04 14.08
C ILE A 8 8.91 20.27 12.77
N LEU A 9 9.96 20.40 11.95
CA LEU A 9 10.07 19.70 10.67
C LEU A 9 10.15 18.17 10.86
N ALA A 10 10.93 17.71 11.85
CA ALA A 10 11.05 16.30 12.19
C ALA A 10 9.71 15.73 12.70
N PHE A 11 8.95 16.50 13.47
CA PHE A 11 7.64 16.09 13.97
C PHE A 11 6.60 15.98 12.84
N PHE A 12 6.60 16.93 11.91
CA PHE A 12 5.76 16.86 10.71
C PHE A 12 6.13 15.70 9.79
N PHE A 13 7.42 15.42 9.60
CA PHE A 13 7.88 14.28 8.80
C PHE A 13 7.50 12.94 9.44
N ALA A 14 7.66 12.82 10.77
CA ALA A 14 7.23 11.63 11.51
C ALA A 14 5.70 11.43 11.45
N ALA A 15 4.92 12.50 11.54
CA ALA A 15 3.46 12.43 11.41
C ALA A 15 3.01 12.04 9.99
N ALA A 16 3.70 12.52 8.95
CA ALA A 16 3.41 12.15 7.56
C ALA A 16 3.71 10.67 7.26
N LEU A 17 4.74 10.09 7.88
CA LEU A 17 5.03 8.66 7.76
C LEU A 17 3.96 7.76 8.40
N LEU A 18 3.22 8.26 9.40
CA LEU A 18 2.13 7.51 10.03
C LEU A 18 0.87 7.44 9.15
N VAL A 19 0.62 8.46 8.32
CA VAL A 19 -0.50 8.45 7.36
C VAL A 19 -0.30 7.42 6.25
N ALA A 20 0.94 7.04 5.96
CA ALA A 20 1.27 6.02 4.96
C ALA A 20 1.12 4.57 5.46
N CYS A 21 0.64 4.35 6.68
CA CYS A 21 0.55 3.03 7.31
C CYS A 21 -0.92 2.55 7.47
N GLY A 22 -1.81 2.96 6.56
CA GLY A 22 -3.19 2.49 6.48
C GLY A 22 -3.43 1.67 5.22
N ASP A 23 -4.44 0.80 5.24
CA ASP A 23 -4.82 0.02 4.06
C ASP A 23 -5.25 0.96 2.91
N PRO A 24 -4.79 0.70 1.66
CA PRO A 24 -5.16 1.53 0.51
C PRO A 24 -6.67 1.45 0.24
N ASP A 25 -7.21 2.49 -0.40
CA ASP A 25 -8.58 2.44 -0.92
C ASP A 25 -8.67 1.59 -2.21
N LYS A 26 -9.88 1.18 -2.61
CA LYS A 26 -10.07 0.36 -3.81
C LYS A 26 -9.50 1.00 -5.08
N ALA A 27 -9.63 2.33 -5.22
CA ALA A 27 -9.18 3.03 -6.42
C ALA A 27 -7.66 2.96 -6.55
N GLU A 28 -6.95 3.14 -5.44
CA GLU A 28 -5.50 3.03 -5.35
C GLU A 28 -5.02 1.60 -5.67
N ILE A 29 -5.69 0.57 -5.14
CA ILE A 29 -5.39 -0.84 -5.45
C ILE A 29 -5.54 -1.10 -6.96
N VAL A 30 -6.62 -0.62 -7.57
CA VAL A 30 -6.90 -0.78 -9.02
C VAL A 30 -5.89 0.00 -9.87
N GLU A 31 -5.49 1.19 -9.44
CA GLU A 31 -4.50 1.99 -10.15
C GLU A 31 -3.12 1.34 -10.13
N LYS A 32 -2.66 0.89 -8.94
CA LYS A 32 -1.35 0.24 -8.74
C LYS A 32 -1.23 -1.11 -9.46
N SER A 33 -2.34 -1.81 -9.66
CA SER A 33 -2.37 -3.11 -10.37
C SER A 33 -2.54 -2.98 -11.89
N ARG A 34 -2.86 -1.79 -12.41
CA ARG A 34 -3.13 -1.59 -13.84
C ARG A 34 -1.88 -1.91 -14.68
N GLY A 35 -2.05 -2.81 -15.64
CA GLY A 35 -0.97 -3.19 -16.57
C GLY A 35 0.10 -4.09 -15.97
N VAL A 36 -0.11 -4.62 -14.76
CA VAL A 36 0.76 -5.62 -14.16
C VAL A 36 0.42 -7.01 -14.73
N GLU A 37 1.43 -7.69 -15.26
CA GLU A 37 1.25 -8.98 -15.95
C GLU A 37 1.76 -10.19 -15.15
N THR A 38 2.45 -9.97 -14.03
CA THR A 38 3.05 -11.05 -13.23
C THR A 38 2.77 -10.88 -11.75
N SER A 39 2.60 -11.99 -11.03
CA SER A 39 2.37 -11.97 -9.59
C SER A 39 3.54 -11.35 -8.80
N ALA A 40 4.77 -11.51 -9.30
CA ALA A 40 5.94 -10.87 -8.69
C ALA A 40 5.85 -9.34 -8.78
N ALA A 41 5.55 -8.79 -9.97
CA ALA A 41 5.37 -7.36 -10.13
C ALA A 41 4.14 -6.83 -9.36
N LEU A 42 3.09 -7.63 -9.22
CA LEU A 42 1.92 -7.26 -8.42
C LEU A 42 2.28 -7.13 -6.94
N ARG A 43 3.05 -8.08 -6.41
CA ARG A 43 3.54 -8.03 -5.02
C ARG A 43 4.50 -6.87 -4.77
N ASP A 44 5.35 -6.52 -5.72
CA ASP A 44 6.21 -5.33 -5.59
C ASP A 44 5.41 -4.02 -5.51
N LYS A 45 4.22 -3.98 -6.11
CA LYS A 45 3.36 -2.78 -6.14
C LYS A 45 2.37 -2.71 -4.97
N LEU A 46 1.76 -3.84 -4.61
CA LEU A 46 0.67 -3.92 -3.64
C LEU A 46 1.07 -4.57 -2.31
N GLY A 47 2.23 -5.24 -2.25
CA GLY A 47 2.59 -6.09 -1.13
C GLY A 47 1.90 -7.46 -1.18
N ASP A 48 1.99 -8.18 -0.06
CA ASP A 48 1.30 -9.46 0.10
C ASP A 48 -0.22 -9.26 0.15
N PRO A 49 -1.01 -10.15 -0.47
CA PRO A 49 -2.47 -10.10 -0.36
C PRO A 49 -2.95 -10.57 1.01
N ASP A 50 -4.15 -10.16 1.38
CA ASP A 50 -4.81 -10.61 2.61
C ASP A 50 -5.23 -12.08 2.55
N ASP A 51 -5.55 -12.58 1.36
CA ASP A 51 -5.95 -13.96 1.13
C ASP A 51 -5.57 -14.45 -0.27
N ILE A 52 -5.28 -15.75 -0.39
CA ILE A 52 -4.90 -16.41 -1.64
C ILE A 52 -5.71 -17.69 -1.81
N ASP A 53 -6.54 -17.71 -2.85
CA ASP A 53 -7.26 -18.89 -3.30
C ASP A 53 -6.61 -19.48 -4.55
N LYS A 54 -6.46 -20.80 -4.58
CA LYS A 54 -5.91 -21.53 -5.74
C LYS A 54 -6.97 -22.40 -6.39
N LEU A 55 -7.26 -22.11 -7.65
CA LEU A 55 -8.22 -22.83 -8.48
C LEU A 55 -7.50 -23.42 -9.69
N GLY A 56 -6.85 -24.57 -9.48
CA GLY A 56 -6.01 -25.20 -10.49
C GLY A 56 -4.82 -24.30 -10.87
N PRO A 57 -4.66 -23.92 -12.15
CA PRO A 57 -3.58 -23.02 -12.59
C PRO A 57 -3.86 -21.54 -12.30
N ILE A 58 -5.06 -21.20 -11.82
CA ILE A 58 -5.46 -19.82 -11.52
C ILE A 58 -5.23 -19.56 -10.03
N GLU A 59 -4.57 -18.43 -9.74
CA GLU A 59 -4.38 -17.92 -8.39
C GLU A 59 -5.18 -16.62 -8.25
N LYS A 60 -6.06 -16.53 -7.24
CA LYS A 60 -6.88 -15.35 -6.95
C LYS A 60 -6.36 -14.71 -5.68
N TRP A 61 -6.00 -13.43 -5.76
CA TRP A 61 -5.51 -12.63 -4.65
C TRP A 61 -6.62 -11.69 -4.18
N THR A 62 -6.84 -11.63 -2.87
CA THR A 62 -7.81 -10.73 -2.26
C THR A 62 -7.08 -9.68 -1.45
N TYR A 63 -7.41 -8.41 -1.68
CA TYR A 63 -6.94 -7.27 -0.88
C TYR A 63 -8.16 -6.59 -0.24
N LYS A 64 -8.08 -6.32 1.06
CA LYS A 64 -9.06 -5.54 1.81
C LYS A 64 -8.72 -4.07 1.65
N ALA A 65 -9.66 -3.31 1.14
CA ALA A 65 -9.53 -1.87 1.05
C ALA A 65 -10.04 -1.20 2.32
N SER A 66 -9.53 -0.01 2.64
CA SER A 66 -10.00 0.76 3.79
C SER A 66 -11.43 1.29 3.63
N ASP A 67 -11.94 1.41 2.40
CA ASP A 67 -13.23 2.00 2.05
C ASP A 67 -14.37 0.99 1.80
N GLY A 68 -14.19 -0.27 2.19
CA GLY A 68 -15.21 -1.33 2.08
C GLY A 68 -15.01 -2.17 0.85
#